data_AF-M6CAE8-F1
#
_entry.id   AF-M6CAE8-F1
#
_cell.length_a   1.000
_cell.length_b   1.000
_cell.length_c   1.000
_cell.angle_alpha   90.00
_cell.angle_beta   90.00
_cell.angle_gamma   90.00
#
_symmetry.space_group_name_H-M   'P 1'
#
loop_
_entity.id
_entity.type
_entity.pdbx_description
1 polymer ?
#
loop_
_entity_poly.entity_id
_entity_poly.type
_entity_poly.pdbx_seq_one_letter_code
_entity_poly.pdbx_strand_id
1 'polypeptide(L)'
;MRKLSSILLFLSFFFVLMCNSRKDETKEKALFNYILYCGPGGTIDSCNAACGATYGTNATNANLQALTSCTSACTTNCNVLGLYLQLSNLNR
;
A
#
# COMPACT_ATOMS: atom_id res chain seq x y z
N MET A 1 -41.24 -13.27 30.82
CA MET A 1 -39.80 -12.89 30.90
C MET A 1 -38.82 -13.88 30.26
N ARG A 2 -39.08 -15.21 30.22
CA ARG A 2 -38.18 -16.20 29.58
C ARG A 2 -37.91 -15.99 28.08
N LYS A 3 -38.89 -15.49 27.31
CA LYS A 3 -38.75 -15.29 25.85
C LYS A 3 -37.80 -14.15 25.47
N LEU A 4 -37.69 -13.11 26.30
CA LEU A 4 -36.78 -11.97 26.08
C LEU A 4 -35.31 -12.37 26.26
N SER A 5 -35.02 -13.25 27.23
CA SER A 5 -33.67 -13.77 27.46
C SER A 5 -33.17 -14.61 26.27
N SER A 6 -34.06 -15.42 25.68
CA SER A 6 -33.74 -16.22 24.50
C SER A 6 -33.42 -15.38 23.26
N ILE A 7 -34.10 -14.24 23.09
CA ILE A 7 -33.89 -13.31 21.97
C ILE A 7 -32.56 -12.57 22.14
N LEU A 8 -32.24 -12.12 23.36
CA LEU A 8 -30.97 -11.47 23.69
C LEU A 8 -29.76 -12.40 23.48
N LEU A 9 -29.89 -13.68 23.81
CA LEU A 9 -28.86 -14.71 23.56
C LEU A 9 -28.64 -14.98 22.06
N PHE A 10 -29.71 -14.97 21.26
CA PHE A 10 -29.59 -15.10 19.81
C PHE A 10 -28.93 -13.88 19.17
N LEU A 11 -29.28 -12.67 19.62
CA LEU A 11 -28.69 -11.42 19.15
C LEU A 11 -27.20 -11.31 19.50
N SER A 12 -26.80 -11.72 20.70
CA SER A 12 -25.38 -11.73 21.10
C SER A 12 -24.58 -12.77 20.31
N PHE A 13 -25.16 -13.94 20.03
CA PHE A 13 -24.52 -14.97 19.21
C PHE A 13 -24.27 -14.49 17.76
N PHE A 14 -25.22 -13.78 17.16
CA PHE A 14 -25.04 -13.15 15.84
C PHE A 14 -23.97 -12.04 15.84
N PHE A 15 -23.87 -11.27 16.93
CA PHE A 15 -22.83 -10.25 17.08
C PHE A 15 -21.42 -10.84 17.19
N VAL A 16 -21.26 -12.00 17.84
CA VAL A 16 -19.96 -12.70 17.93
C VAL A 16 -19.53 -13.28 16.58
N LEU A 17 -20.48 -13.73 15.75
CA LEU A 17 -20.22 -14.23 14.39
C LEU A 17 -19.78 -13.12 13.42
N MET A 18 -20.26 -11.88 13.60
CA MET A 18 -19.83 -10.71 12.82
C MET A 18 -18.51 -10.09 13.31
N CYS A 19 -17.94 -10.60 14.41
CA CYS A 19 -16.74 -10.04 15.06
C CYS A 19 -15.41 -10.68 14.59
N ASN A 20 -15.38 -11.48 13.51
CA ASN A 20 -14.21 -12.32 13.20
C ASN A 20 -13.66 -12.28 11.77
N SER A 21 -13.77 -11.16 11.06
CA SER A 21 -12.89 -10.92 9.90
C SER A 21 -12.65 -9.45 9.67
N ARG A 22 -11.79 -8.85 10.50
CA ARG A 22 -10.97 -7.72 10.05
C ARG A 22 -10.04 -8.29 8.99
N LYS A 23 -10.42 -8.21 7.72
CA LYS A 23 -9.51 -8.47 6.61
C LYS A 23 -8.40 -7.43 6.71
N ASP A 24 -7.18 -7.89 6.97
CA ASP A 24 -6.04 -6.99 7.13
C ASP A 24 -5.61 -6.48 5.74
N GLU A 25 -6.25 -5.39 5.30
CA GLU A 25 -5.98 -4.73 4.01
C GLU A 25 -4.61 -4.07 3.96
N THR A 26 -3.86 -4.04 5.06
CA THR A 26 -2.58 -3.34 5.15
C THR A 26 -1.57 -3.89 4.14
N LYS A 27 -1.59 -5.20 3.88
CA LYS A 27 -0.75 -5.84 2.85
C LYS A 27 -1.16 -5.45 1.44
N GLU A 28 -2.46 -5.50 1.15
CA GLU A 28 -3.01 -5.09 -0.14
C GLU A 28 -2.68 -3.63 -0.42
N LYS A 29 -2.84 -2.74 0.56
CA LYS A 29 -2.50 -1.31 0.44
C LYS A 29 -1.01 -1.08 0.25
N ALA A 30 -0.14 -1.80 0.96
CA ALA A 30 1.30 -1.68 0.78
C ALA A 30 1.74 -2.11 -0.63
N LEU A 31 1.21 -3.23 -1.12
CA LEU A 31 1.47 -3.71 -2.47
C LEU A 31 0.87 -2.78 -3.54
N PHE A 32 -0.35 -2.27 -3.33
CA PHE A 32 -0.97 -1.31 -4.26
C PHE A 32 -0.19 -0.01 -4.34
N ASN A 33 0.22 0.54 -3.20
CA ASN A 33 1.04 1.75 -3.17
C ASN A 33 2.38 1.52 -3.88
N TYR A 34 3.00 0.36 -3.66
CA TYR A 34 4.22 0.01 -4.37
C TYR A 34 4.02 -0.03 -5.88
N ILE A 35 2.98 -0.72 -6.36
CA ILE A 35 2.68 -0.81 -7.80
C ILE A 35 2.33 0.57 -8.40
N LEU A 36 1.57 1.40 -7.67
CA LEU A 36 1.21 2.75 -8.09
C LEU A 36 2.45 3.65 -8.24
N TYR A 37 3.36 3.61 -7.27
CA TYR A 37 4.56 4.44 -7.30
C TYR A 37 5.61 3.94 -8.29
N CYS A 38 5.76 2.62 -8.43
CA CYS A 38 6.87 2.03 -9.19
C CYS A 38 6.50 1.65 -10.62
N GLY A 39 5.20 1.69 -10.94
CA GLY A 39 4.67 1.47 -12.26
C GLY A 39 4.92 0.07 -12.82
N PRO A 40 4.65 -0.14 -14.12
CA PRO A 40 4.92 -1.39 -14.80
C PRO A 40 6.44 -1.62 -14.87
N GLY A 41 6.93 -2.52 -14.02
CA GLY A 41 8.35 -2.82 -13.86
C GLY A 41 8.76 -2.98 -12.40
N GLY A 42 8.05 -2.34 -11.46
CA GLY A 42 8.21 -2.57 -10.02
C GLY A 42 9.65 -2.37 -9.51
N THR A 43 10.45 -1.53 -10.17
CA THR A 43 11.84 -1.25 -9.82
C THR A 43 12.09 0.26 -9.76
N ILE A 44 13.19 0.64 -9.10
CA ILE A 44 13.70 2.01 -9.14
C ILE A 44 13.97 2.45 -10.58
N ASP A 45 14.52 1.57 -11.43
CA ASP A 45 14.83 1.89 -12.82
C ASP A 45 13.59 2.20 -13.66
N SER A 46 12.52 1.41 -13.51
CA SER A 46 11.25 1.67 -14.20
C SER A 46 10.61 2.98 -13.74
N CYS A 47 10.68 3.27 -12.43
CA CYS A 47 10.17 4.51 -11.86
C CYS A 47 10.98 5.74 -12.35
N ASN A 48 12.31 5.63 -12.35
CA ASN A 48 13.20 6.69 -12.86
C ASN A 48 12.98 6.94 -14.36
N ALA A 49 12.74 5.89 -15.16
CA ALA A 49 12.40 6.03 -16.57
C ALA A 49 11.07 6.79 -16.76
N ALA A 50 10.06 6.52 -15.94
CA ALA A 50 8.79 7.26 -15.95
C ALA A 50 8.95 8.73 -15.54
N CYS A 51 9.80 9.01 -14.54
CA CYS A 51 10.18 10.39 -14.17
C CYS A 51 10.86 11.10 -15.35
N GLY A 52 11.79 10.43 -16.04
CA GLY A 52 12.46 10.96 -17.23
C GLY A 52 11.53 11.20 -18.41
N ALA A 53 10.51 10.35 -18.60
CA ALA A 53 9.48 10.54 -19.62
C ALA A 53 8.56 11.73 -19.31
N THR A 54 8.31 12.02 -18.03
CA THR A 54 7.39 13.07 -17.58
C THR A 54 8.06 14.45 -17.51
N TYR A 55 9.27 14.51 -16.93
CA TYR A 55 9.97 15.77 -16.64
C TYR A 55 11.18 16.01 -17.55
N GLY A 56 11.53 15.05 -18.40
CA GLY A 56 12.72 15.07 -19.25
C GLY A 56 13.86 14.23 -18.65
N THR A 57 14.65 13.61 -19.52
CA THR A 57 15.77 12.74 -19.14
C THR A 57 17.01 13.51 -18.67
N ASN A 58 17.11 14.80 -19.04
CA ASN A 58 18.23 15.66 -18.67
C ASN A 58 17.78 16.69 -17.63
N ALA A 59 18.59 16.83 -16.58
CA ALA A 59 18.40 17.87 -15.58
C ALA A 59 18.72 19.25 -16.17
N THR A 60 17.76 20.15 -16.09
CA THR A 60 17.83 21.56 -16.46
C THR A 60 17.30 22.39 -15.30
N ASN A 61 17.65 23.67 -15.21
CA ASN A 61 17.16 24.52 -14.12
C ASN A 61 15.62 24.60 -14.05
N ALA A 62 14.90 24.35 -15.16
CA ALA A 62 13.45 24.38 -15.22
C ALA A 62 12.78 23.10 -14.68
N ASN A 63 13.43 21.94 -14.79
CA ASN A 63 12.85 20.64 -14.40
C ASN A 63 13.57 19.98 -13.21
N LEU A 64 14.71 20.51 -12.77
CA LEU A 64 15.58 19.90 -11.74
C LEU A 64 14.80 19.55 -10.47
N GLN A 65 13.98 20.48 -9.97
CA GLN A 65 13.22 20.26 -8.74
C GLN A 65 12.18 19.14 -8.90
N ALA A 66 11.43 19.13 -10.01
CA ALA A 66 10.42 18.12 -10.29
C ALA A 66 11.04 16.73 -10.52
N LEU A 67 12.11 16.67 -11.33
CA LEU A 67 12.84 15.44 -11.63
C LEU A 67 13.51 14.86 -10.37
N THR A 68 14.14 15.69 -9.55
CA THR A 68 14.77 15.26 -8.27
C THR A 68 13.72 14.78 -7.28
N SER A 69 12.57 15.45 -7.20
CA SER A 69 11.47 15.03 -6.31
C SER A 69 10.88 13.69 -6.76
N CYS A 70 10.74 13.48 -8.07
CA CYS A 70 10.23 12.23 -8.61
C CYS A 70 11.19 11.06 -8.37
N THR A 71 12.48 11.24 -8.67
CA THR A 71 13.51 10.20 -8.49
C THR A 71 13.78 9.88 -7.01
N SER A 72 13.66 10.86 -6.10
CA SER A 72 13.75 10.60 -4.65
C SER A 72 12.53 9.81 -4.13
N ALA A 73 11.33 10.11 -4.65
CA ALA A 73 10.13 9.33 -4.37
C ALA A 73 10.26 7.89 -4.89
N CYS A 74 10.85 7.68 -6.07
CA CYS A 74 11.17 6.34 -6.57
C CYS A 74 12.10 5.59 -5.61
N THR A 75 13.18 6.22 -5.15
CA THR A 75 14.14 5.59 -4.23
C THR A 75 13.49 5.19 -2.91
N THR A 76 12.55 6.01 -2.42
CA THR A 76 11.86 5.78 -1.15
C THR A 76 10.79 4.69 -1.26
N ASN A 77 10.00 4.72 -2.33
CA ASN A 77 8.80 3.88 -2.45
C ASN A 77 9.05 2.59 -3.26
N CYS A 78 10.06 2.54 -4.12
CA CYS A 78 10.36 1.42 -5.02
C CYS A 78 11.50 0.52 -4.56
N ASN A 79 11.78 0.56 -3.25
CA ASN A 79 12.71 -0.37 -2.65
C ASN A 79 12.02 -1.72 -2.42
N VAL A 80 12.29 -2.70 -3.30
CA VAL A 80 11.79 -4.07 -3.21
C VAL A 80 12.09 -4.71 -1.84
N LEU A 81 13.26 -4.42 -1.26
CA LEU A 81 13.63 -4.95 0.06
C LEU A 81 12.75 -4.33 1.16
N GLY A 82 12.44 -3.04 1.06
CA GLY A 82 11.51 -2.35 1.96
C GLY A 82 10.10 -2.94 1.87
N LEU A 83 9.62 -3.18 0.66
CA LEU A 83 8.34 -3.87 0.42
C LEU A 83 8.35 -5.28 1.05
N TYR A 84 9.40 -6.05 0.79
CA TYR A 84 9.54 -7.40 1.34
C TYR A 84 9.52 -7.38 2.87
N LEU A 85 10.26 -6.47 3.50
CA LEU A 85 10.29 -6.31 4.96
C LEU A 85 8.94 -5.89 5.53
N GLN A 86 8.20 -5.02 4.86
CA GLN A 86 6.84 -4.67 5.26
C GLN A 86 5.92 -5.89 5.16
N LEU A 87 5.88 -6.58 4.03
CA LEU A 87 5.05 -7.79 3.88
C LEU A 87 5.42 -8.89 4.86
N SER A 88 6.72 -9.11 5.13
CA SER A 88 7.19 -10.14 6.06
C SER A 88 6.85 -9.82 7.50
N ASN A 89 6.93 -8.56 7.94
CA ASN A 89 6.53 -8.15 9.28
C ASN A 89 5.01 -8.22 9.47
N LEU A 90 4.23 -7.96 8.41
CA LEU A 90 2.78 -8.11 8.39
C LEU A 90 2.34 -9.59 8.33
N ASN A 91 3.23 -10.53 8.03
CA ASN A 91 2.97 -11.98 7.99
C ASN A 91 3.24 -12.71 9.31
N ARG A 92 3.57 -11.97 10.38
CA ARG A 92 3.87 -12.52 11.71
C ARG A 92 2.66 -12.40 12.63
#